data_AF-A0A356AP95-F1
#
_entry.id   AF-A0A356AP95-F1
#
_cell.length_a   1.000
_cell.length_b   1.000
_cell.length_c   1.000
_cell.angle_alpha   90.00
_cell.angle_beta   90.00
_cell.angle_gamma   90.00
#
_symmetry.space_group_name_H-M   'P 1'
#
loop_
_entity.id
_entity.type
_entity.pdbx_description
1 polymer ?
#
loop_
_entity_poly.entity_id
_entity_poly.type
_entity_poly.pdbx_seq_one_letter_code
_entity_poly.pdbx_strand_id
1 'polypeptide(L)'
;MFLDWEFMVSAFPKILQAVPIALMISVASLLLGFLIGFLLALCRTLHIPVLSGFARFYVSFARGTPLLVNLYLVYFALPVFVYSIGQSMGWNVNINSINRYALAITAFALNSAAYIS
;
A
#
# COMPACT_ATOMS: atom_id res chain seq x y z
N MET A 1 -29.51 14.79 21.33
CA MET A 1 -28.52 13.72 21.10
C MET A 1 -27.53 13.80 22.24
N PHE A 2 -27.71 13.00 23.28
CA PHE A 2 -26.80 12.93 24.42
C PHE A 2 -25.79 11.80 24.19
N LEU A 3 -24.65 11.89 24.86
CA LEU A 3 -23.55 10.93 24.75
C LEU A 3 -23.95 9.62 25.43
N ASP A 4 -24.00 8.52 24.69
CA ASP A 4 -24.39 7.19 25.18
C ASP A 4 -23.17 6.44 25.74
N TRP A 5 -22.99 6.51 27.05
CA TRP A 5 -21.84 5.93 27.75
C TRP A 5 -21.85 4.40 27.74
N GLU A 6 -23.02 3.77 27.84
CA GLU A 6 -23.15 2.30 27.80
C GLU A 6 -22.74 1.76 26.41
N PHE A 7 -23.12 2.46 25.35
CA PHE A 7 -22.67 2.13 24.00
C PHE A 7 -21.14 2.24 23.86
N MET A 8 -20.52 3.29 24.39
CA MET A 8 -19.06 3.46 24.29
C MET A 8 -18.30 2.34 24.99
N VAL A 9 -18.69 1.98 26.22
CA VAL A 9 -18.04 0.92 26.99
C VAL A 9 -18.21 -0.44 26.32
N SER A 10 -19.38 -0.73 25.75
CA SER A 10 -19.63 -1.98 25.03
C SER A 10 -18.99 -2.05 23.64
N ALA A 11 -18.75 -0.91 22.99
CA ALA A 11 -18.06 -0.82 21.70
C ALA A 11 -16.53 -0.92 21.85
N PHE A 12 -15.97 -0.48 22.98
CA PHE A 12 -14.52 -0.42 23.18
C PHE A 12 -13.81 -1.77 22.95
N PRO A 13 -14.26 -2.92 23.51
CA PRO A 13 -13.66 -4.22 23.22
C PRO A 13 -13.73 -4.62 21.75
N LYS A 14 -14.80 -4.24 21.04
CA LYS A 14 -14.97 -4.55 19.61
C LYS A 14 -13.98 -3.77 18.75
N ILE A 15 -13.70 -2.51 19.09
CA ILE A 15 -12.70 -1.69 18.40
C ILE A 15 -11.30 -2.25 18.66
N LEU A 16 -11.03 -2.71 19.88
CA LEU A 16 -9.74 -3.28 20.27
C LEU A 16 -9.38 -4.52 19.43
N GLN A 17 -10.37 -5.29 18.96
CA GLN A 17 -10.15 -6.44 18.08
C GLN A 17 -9.57 -6.06 16.71
N ALA A 18 -9.71 -4.80 16.27
CA ALA A 18 -9.11 -4.31 15.03
C ALA A 18 -7.62 -3.95 15.18
N VAL A 19 -7.13 -3.75 16.40
CA VAL A 19 -5.75 -3.31 16.68
C VAL A 19 -4.70 -4.29 16.13
N PRO A 20 -4.81 -5.62 16.33
CA PRO A 20 -3.83 -6.57 15.79
C PRO A 20 -3.76 -6.53 14.26
N ILE A 21 -4.90 -6.34 13.58
CA ILE A 21 -4.96 -6.26 12.13
C ILE A 21 -4.28 -4.99 11.64
N ALA A 22 -4.55 -3.85 12.29
CA ALA A 22 -3.89 -2.58 11.95
C ALA A 22 -2.38 -2.68 12.14
N LEU A 23 -1.91 -3.25 13.26
CA LEU A 23 -0.48 -3.47 13.51
C LEU A 23 0.16 -4.40 12.48
N MET A 24 -0.50 -5.50 12.13
CA MET A 24 -0.03 -6.42 11.09
C MET A 24 0.17 -5.70 9.76
N ILE A 25 -0.80 -4.89 9.32
CA ILE A 25 -0.71 -4.12 8.08
C ILE A 25 0.44 -3.10 8.20
N SER A 26 0.49 -2.32 9.28
CA SER A 26 1.53 -1.30 9.47
C SER A 26 2.94 -1.88 9.45
N VAL A 27 3.20 -2.96 10.19
CA VAL A 27 4.52 -3.59 10.26
C VAL A 27 4.90 -4.21 8.91
N ALA A 28 3.97 -4.94 8.27
CA ALA A 28 4.23 -5.56 6.96
C ALA A 28 4.53 -4.49 5.89
N SER A 29 3.75 -3.41 5.87
CA SER A 29 3.96 -2.29 4.95
C SER A 29 5.26 -1.56 5.20
N LEU A 30 5.64 -1.37 6.46
CA LEU A 30 6.91 -0.72 6.81
C LEU A 30 8.10 -1.54 6.34
N LEU A 31 8.10 -2.86 6.58
CA LEU A 31 9.19 -3.74 6.16
C LEU A 31 9.32 -3.81 4.63
N LEU A 32 8.21 -3.96 3.91
CA LEU A 32 8.21 -3.95 2.45
C LEU A 32 8.59 -2.58 1.89
N GLY A 33 8.05 -1.51 2.48
CA GLY A 33 8.36 -0.13 2.10
C GLY A 33 9.83 0.21 2.32
N PHE A 34 10.42 -0.26 3.43
CA PHE A 34 11.84 -0.12 3.70
C PHE A 34 12.70 -0.81 2.64
N LEU A 35 12.38 -2.07 2.29
CA LEU A 35 13.10 -2.81 1.24
C LEU A 35 13.05 -2.08 -0.11
N ILE A 36 11.86 -1.68 -0.55
CA ILE A 36 11.68 -0.96 -1.82
C ILE A 36 12.36 0.40 -1.78
N GLY A 37 12.19 1.15 -0.68
CA GLY A 37 12.78 2.46 -0.48
C GLY A 37 14.31 2.41 -0.48
N PHE A 38 14.89 1.40 0.17
CA PHE A 38 16.33 1.17 0.18
C PHE A 38 16.88 0.89 -1.22
N LEU A 39 16.22 0.03 -2.00
CA LEU A 39 16.61 -0.24 -3.39
C LEU A 39 16.53 1.02 -4.26
N LEU A 40 15.48 1.82 -4.12
CA LEU A 40 15.31 3.08 -4.84
C LEU A 40 16.40 4.09 -4.46
N ALA A 41 16.70 4.22 -3.15
CA ALA A 41 17.77 5.08 -2.65
C ALA A 41 19.11 4.68 -3.28
N LEU A 42 19.42 3.37 -3.28
CA LEU A 42 20.64 2.83 -3.85
C LEU A 42 20.75 3.14 -5.35
N CYS A 43 19.66 2.95 -6.12
CA CYS A 43 19.64 3.25 -7.55
C CYS A 43 19.91 4.73 -7.86
N ARG A 44 19.43 5.64 -7.00
CA ARG A 44 19.70 7.08 -7.13
C ARG A 44 21.16 7.41 -6.78
N THR A 45 21.70 6.82 -5.72
CA THR A 45 23.09 7.03 -5.29
C THR A 45 24.09 6.49 -6.31
N LEU A 46 23.80 5.34 -6.93
CA LEU A 46 24.64 4.74 -7.97
C LEU A 46 24.48 5.42 -9.35
N HIS A 47 23.67 6.49 -9.46
CA HIS A 47 23.48 7.28 -10.69
C HIS A 47 23.13 6.44 -11.94
N ILE A 48 22.37 5.35 -11.77
CA ILE A 48 21.93 4.54 -12.91
C ILE A 48 20.99 5.41 -13.77
N PRO A 49 21.34 5.78 -15.00
CA PRO A 49 20.73 6.92 -15.69
C PRO A 49 19.23 6.74 -15.93
N VAL A 50 18.79 5.53 -16.30
CA VAL A 50 17.37 5.22 -16.54
C VAL A 50 16.62 5.05 -15.21
N LEU A 51 17.14 4.22 -14.31
CA LEU A 51 16.47 3.90 -13.03
C LEU A 51 16.37 5.09 -12.09
N SER A 52 17.37 5.99 -12.09
CA SER A 52 17.36 7.22 -11.28
C SER A 52 16.26 8.18 -11.74
N GLY A 53 16.02 8.28 -13.05
CA GLY A 53 14.90 9.06 -13.61
C GLY A 53 13.54 8.50 -13.17
N PHE A 54 13.33 7.19 -13.33
CA PHE A 54 12.11 6.51 -12.86
C PHE A 54 11.91 6.65 -11.36
N ALA A 55 12.96 6.46 -10.55
CA ALA A 55 12.89 6.60 -9.10
C ALA A 55 12.50 8.02 -8.68
N ARG A 56 13.07 9.06 -9.31
CA ARG A 56 12.68 10.46 -9.05
C ARG A 56 11.23 10.72 -9.41
N PHE A 57 10.77 10.25 -10.57
CA PHE A 57 9.37 10.40 -10.99
C PHE A 57 8.41 9.72 -10.01
N TYR A 58 8.68 8.46 -9.66
CA TYR A 58 7.88 7.70 -8.70
C TYR A 58 7.84 8.40 -7.32
N VAL A 59 8.98 8.81 -6.78
CA VAL A 59 9.04 9.47 -5.46
C VAL A 59 8.25 10.78 -5.48
N SER A 60 8.42 11.60 -6.51
CA SER A 60 7.66 12.85 -6.66
C SER A 60 6.16 12.59 -6.76
N PHE A 61 5.73 11.60 -7.53
CA PHE A 61 4.32 11.24 -7.67
C PHE A 61 3.74 10.73 -6.33
N ALA A 62 4.44 9.81 -5.67
CA ALA A 62 3.98 9.18 -4.45
C ALA A 62 3.96 10.14 -3.25
N ARG A 63 4.91 11.08 -3.16
CA ARG A 63 4.93 12.16 -2.15
C ARG A 63 3.95 13.30 -2.48
N GLY A 64 3.66 13.54 -3.77
CA GLY A 64 2.73 14.58 -4.22
C GLY A 64 1.25 14.17 -4.23
N THR A 65 0.95 12.89 -4.08
CA THR A 65 -0.42 12.34 -4.13
C THR A 65 -0.90 11.95 -2.74
N PRO A 66 -2.15 12.27 -2.35
CA PRO A 66 -2.71 11.84 -1.07
C PRO A 66 -2.68 10.32 -0.91
N LEU A 67 -2.37 9.83 0.29
CA LEU A 67 -2.31 8.39 0.59
C LEU A 67 -3.61 7.66 0.24
N LEU A 68 -4.76 8.30 0.49
CA LEU A 68 -6.07 7.76 0.15
C LEU A 68 -6.21 7.49 -1.36
N VAL A 69 -5.67 8.38 -2.20
CA VAL A 69 -5.69 8.20 -3.67
C VAL A 69 -4.80 7.03 -4.07
N ASN A 70 -3.61 6.89 -3.47
CA ASN A 70 -2.75 5.72 -3.69
C ASN A 70 -3.45 4.41 -3.29
N LEU A 71 -4.16 4.40 -2.16
CA LEU A 71 -4.96 3.27 -1.72
C LEU A 71 -6.05 2.94 -2.75
N TYR A 72 -6.77 3.93 -3.26
CA TYR A 72 -7.80 3.72 -4.29
C TYR A 72 -7.24 3.19 -5.61
N LEU A 73 -6.10 3.73 -6.06
CA LEU A 73 -5.42 3.24 -7.25
C LEU A 73 -5.03 1.77 -7.09
N VAL A 74 -4.43 1.41 -5.96
CA VAL A 74 -4.05 0.02 -5.69
C VAL A 74 -5.28 -0.87 -5.48
N TYR A 75 -6.34 -0.37 -4.86
CA TYR A 75 -7.53 -1.19 -4.58
C TYR A 75 -8.37 -1.44 -5.84
N PHE A 76 -8.51 -0.45 -6.73
CA PHE A 76 -9.38 -0.55 -7.90
C PHE A 76 -8.63 -0.77 -9.22
N ALA A 77 -7.50 -0.08 -9.44
CA ALA A 77 -6.79 -0.15 -10.72
C ALA A 77 -5.84 -1.36 -10.80
N LEU A 78 -5.11 -1.67 -9.71
CA LEU A 78 -4.14 -2.78 -9.72
C LEU A 78 -4.78 -4.13 -10.06
N PRO A 79 -5.92 -4.55 -9.48
CA PRO A 79 -6.56 -5.83 -9.83
C PRO A 79 -6.96 -5.93 -11.30
N VAL A 80 -7.50 -4.85 -11.86
CA VAL A 80 -7.92 -4.78 -13.27
C VAL A 80 -6.71 -4.89 -14.19
N PHE A 81 -5.61 -4.21 -13.83
CA PHE A 81 -4.36 -4.25 -14.57
C PHE A 81 -3.70 -5.64 -14.54
N VAL A 82 -3.68 -6.30 -13.38
CA VAL A 82 -3.15 -7.67 -13.24
C VAL A 82 -4.01 -8.65 -14.04
N TYR A 83 -5.34 -8.49 -14.03
CA TYR A 83 -6.23 -9.34 -14.81
C TYR A 83 -6.03 -9.16 -16.33
N SER A 84 -5.93 -7.93 -16.82
CA SER A 84 -5.76 -7.69 -18.25
C SER A 84 -4.43 -8.25 -18.78
N ILE A 85 -3.35 -8.11 -18.00
CA ILE A 85 -2.05 -8.72 -18.31
C ILE A 85 -2.12 -10.25 -18.18
N GLY A 86 -2.76 -10.75 -17.13
CA GLY A 86 -2.92 -12.19 -16.93
C GLY A 86 -3.60 -12.84 -18.13
N GLN A 87 -4.70 -12.25 -18.61
CA GLN A 87 -5.41 -12.76 -19.78
C GLN A 87 -4.59 -12.69 -21.07
N SER A 88 -3.80 -11.64 -21.28
CA SER A 88 -2.94 -11.55 -22.48
C SER A 88 -1.80 -12.57 -22.46
N MET A 89 -1.37 -13.00 -21.27
CA MET A 89 -0.36 -14.05 -21.08
C MET A 89 -0.94 -15.47 -20.93
N GLY A 90 -2.27 -15.62 -21.01
CA GLY A 90 -2.97 -16.90 -20.83
C GLY A 90 -3.09 -17.38 -19.39
N TRP A 91 -2.85 -16.52 -18.39
CA TRP A 91 -3.04 -16.80 -16.97
C TRP A 91 -4.49 -16.55 -16.55
N ASN A 92 -5.08 -17.55 -15.89
CA ASN A 92 -6.42 -17.43 -15.33
C ASN A 92 -6.36 -16.75 -13.95
N VAL A 93 -6.17 -15.43 -13.95
CA VAL A 93 -6.13 -14.63 -12.72
C VAL A 93 -7.54 -14.34 -12.24
N ASN A 94 -7.88 -14.80 -11.05
CA ASN A 94 -9.15 -14.47 -10.42
C ASN A 94 -9.02 -13.15 -9.64
N ILE A 95 -9.67 -12.09 -10.10
CA ILE A 95 -9.65 -10.77 -9.43
C ILE A 95 -10.22 -10.85 -8.01
N ASN A 96 -11.23 -11.68 -7.79
CA ASN A 96 -11.95 -11.75 -6.51
C ASN A 96 -11.17 -12.50 -5.43
N SER A 97 -10.14 -13.28 -5.79
CA SER A 97 -9.27 -13.96 -4.82
C SER A 97 -8.15 -13.07 -4.29
N ILE A 98 -8.00 -11.84 -4.81
CA ILE A 98 -6.97 -10.92 -4.34
C ILE A 98 -7.31 -10.46 -2.92
N ASN A 99 -6.42 -10.78 -1.98
CA ASN A 99 -6.59 -10.46 -0.57
C ASN A 99 -6.60 -8.94 -0.36
N ARG A 100 -7.67 -8.43 0.26
CA ARG A 100 -7.84 -6.99 0.57
C ARG A 100 -6.73 -6.45 1.47
N TYR A 101 -6.22 -7.26 2.39
CA TYR A 101 -5.09 -6.88 3.24
C TYR A 101 -3.81 -6.72 2.42
N ALA A 102 -3.60 -7.56 1.39
CA ALA A 102 -2.42 -7.44 0.53
C ALA A 102 -2.47 -6.15 -0.30
N LEU A 103 -3.65 -5.76 -0.79
CA LEU A 103 -3.85 -4.47 -1.48
C LEU A 103 -3.55 -3.29 -0.56
N ALA A 104 -4.08 -3.31 0.67
CA ALA A 104 -3.76 -2.28 1.66
C ALA A 104 -2.25 -2.24 1.93
N ILE A 105 -1.64 -3.40 2.21
CA ILE A 105 -0.21 -3.49 2.50
C ILE A 105 0.62 -2.92 1.36
N THR A 106 0.25 -3.22 0.11
CA THR A 106 0.94 -2.74 -1.10
C THR A 106 0.85 -1.22 -1.22
N ALA A 107 -0.33 -0.63 -1.02
CA ALA A 107 -0.50 0.82 -1.07
C ALA A 107 0.31 1.55 0.01
N PHE A 108 0.24 1.08 1.26
CA PHE A 108 1.01 1.65 2.37
C PHE A 108 2.51 1.42 2.21
N ALA A 109 2.94 0.27 1.68
CA ALA A 109 4.35 -0.02 1.40
C ALA A 109 4.91 0.89 0.32
N LEU A 110 4.17 1.08 -0.80
CA LEU A 110 4.55 2.01 -1.86
C LEU A 110 4.59 3.45 -1.37
N ASN A 111 3.69 3.85 -0.48
CA ASN A 111 3.78 5.18 0.11
C ASN A 111 5.01 5.30 1.03
N SER A 112 5.21 4.33 1.93
CA SER A 112 6.34 4.31 2.87
C SER A 112 7.70 4.28 2.16
N ALA A 113 7.84 3.49 1.10
CA ALA A 113 9.05 3.44 0.27
C ALA A 113 9.40 4.80 -0.33
N ALA A 114 8.40 5.55 -0.79
CA ALA A 114 8.62 6.89 -1.29
C ALA A 114 9.12 7.83 -0.20
N TYR A 115 8.65 7.73 1.05
CA TYR A 115 9.13 8.58 2.16
C TYR A 115 10.49 8.17 2.73
N ILE A 116 10.83 6.88 2.69
CA ILE A 116 12.09 6.34 3.24
C ILE A 116 13.26 6.45 2.24
N SER A 117 12.98 6.54 0.92
CA SER A 117 14.00 6.52 -0.15
C SER A 117 14.82 7.79 -0.31
#